data_AF-A0A8T5B6G9-F1
#
_entry.id   AF-A0A8T5B6G9-F1
#
_cell.length_a   1.000
_cell.length_b   1.000
_cell.length_c   1.000
_cell.angle_alpha   90.00
_cell.angle_beta   90.00
_cell.angle_gamma   90.00
#
_symmetry.space_group_name_H-M   'P 1'
#
loop_
_entity.id
_entity.type
_entity.pdbx_description
1 polymer ?
#
loop_
_entity_poly.entity_id
_entity_poly.type
_entity_poly.pdbx_seq_one_letter_code
_entity_poly.pdbx_strand_id
1 'polypeptide(L)'
;MSYREMVGRIPSSMYKRLSERLIDALLESREGDKLPSYLAKSILFHWQRDTLESEDGISILIEALAKLEPSKAQSTLKEFGLMERAERTSSIKESPFTENEVFQ
;
A
#
# COMPACT_ATOMS: atom_id res chain seq x y z
N MET A 1 2.66 -9.76 -10.34
CA MET A 1 2.86 -8.49 -9.62
C MET A 1 3.11 -8.83 -8.17
N SER A 2 4.28 -8.50 -7.65
CA SER A 2 4.61 -8.64 -6.23
C SER A 2 3.91 -7.53 -5.45
N TYR A 3 3.52 -7.79 -4.19
CA TYR A 3 2.94 -6.76 -3.31
C TYR A 3 3.86 -5.54 -3.19
N ARG A 4 5.18 -5.76 -3.21
CA ARG A 4 6.18 -4.69 -3.19
C ARG A 4 6.07 -3.74 -4.40
N GLU A 5 5.89 -4.28 -5.60
CA GLU A 5 5.71 -3.48 -6.82
C GLU A 5 4.42 -2.64 -6.79
N MET A 6 3.39 -3.14 -6.09
CA MET A 6 2.15 -2.39 -5.88
C MET A 6 2.35 -1.26 -4.87
N VAL A 7 3.05 -1.52 -3.76
CA VAL A 7 3.31 -0.52 -2.71
C VAL A 7 4.24 0.59 -3.20
N GLY A 8 5.20 0.29 -4.08
CA GLY A 8 6.06 1.30 -4.70
C GLY A 8 5.32 2.36 -5.54
N ARG A 9 4.05 2.12 -5.91
CA ARG A 9 3.20 3.10 -6.62
C ARG A 9 2.43 4.04 -5.69
N ILE A 10 2.53 3.82 -4.38
CA ILE A 10 1.80 4.53 -3.35
C ILE A 10 2.66 5.71 -2.87
N PRO A 11 2.09 6.92 -2.76
CA PRO A 11 2.78 8.02 -2.11
C PRO A 11 3.12 7.64 -0.66
N SER A 12 4.35 7.88 -0.21
CA SER A 12 4.78 7.63 1.17
C SER A 12 3.90 8.35 2.20
N SER A 13 3.28 9.48 1.84
CA SER A 13 2.32 10.19 2.68
C SER A 13 1.08 9.37 3.06
N MET A 14 0.79 8.28 2.35
CA MET A 14 -0.33 7.39 2.64
C MET A 14 0.07 6.13 3.43
N TYR A 15 1.38 5.90 3.64
CA TYR A 15 1.89 4.65 4.22
C TYR A 15 1.38 4.43 5.63
N LYS A 16 1.41 5.46 6.45
CA LYS A 16 0.87 5.45 7.81
C LYS A 16 -0.58 4.99 7.85
N ARG A 17 -1.45 5.71 7.13
CA ARG A 17 -2.90 5.44 7.09
C ARG A 17 -3.21 4.04 6.53
N LEU A 18 -2.44 3.60 5.53
CA LEU A 18 -2.61 2.28 4.94
C LEU A 18 -2.18 1.18 5.92
N SER A 19 -1.05 1.35 6.58
CA SER A 19 -0.54 0.44 7.61
C SER A 19 -1.56 0.28 8.74
N GLU A 20 -2.04 1.40 9.32
CA GLU A 20 -3.09 1.41 10.36
C GLU A 20 -4.33 0.63 9.91
N ARG A 21 -4.85 0.93 8.71
CA ARG A 21 -6.04 0.26 8.17
C ARG A 21 -5.86 -1.25 7.98
N LEU A 22 -4.68 -1.67 7.50
CA LEU A 22 -4.35 -3.09 7.30
C LEU A 22 -4.21 -3.82 8.62
N ILE A 23 -3.60 -3.18 9.64
CA ILE A 23 -3.50 -3.72 10.99
C ILE A 23 -4.91 -3.91 11.57
N ASP A 24 -5.78 -2.91 11.47
CA ASP A 24 -7.16 -3.02 11.94
C ASP A 24 -7.88 -4.19 11.26
N ALA A 25 -7.77 -4.30 9.93
CA ALA A 25 -8.40 -5.38 9.17
C ALA A 25 -7.87 -6.79 9.56
N LEU A 26 -6.59 -6.90 9.91
CA LEU A 26 -5.97 -8.12 10.40
C LEU A 26 -6.46 -8.48 11.80
N LEU A 27 -6.53 -7.50 12.71
CA LEU A 27 -7.01 -7.69 14.09
C LEU A 27 -8.51 -8.03 14.14
N GLU A 28 -9.29 -7.51 13.19
CA GLU A 28 -10.70 -7.84 13.00
C GLU A 28 -10.95 -9.20 12.32
N SER A 29 -9.90 -9.86 11.79
CA SER A 29 -10.05 -11.18 11.17
C SER A 29 -10.28 -12.24 12.23
N ARG A 30 -11.27 -13.10 11.99
CA ARG A 30 -11.53 -14.28 12.83
C ARG A 30 -10.63 -15.45 12.48
N GLU A 31 -9.82 -15.33 11.42
CA GLU A 31 -8.97 -16.40 10.90
C GLU A 31 -7.50 -16.23 11.25
N GLY A 32 -7.18 -15.41 12.27
CA GLY A 32 -5.79 -15.12 12.66
C GLY A 32 -4.95 -16.35 12.99
N ASP A 33 -5.57 -17.47 13.39
CA ASP A 33 -4.94 -18.77 13.61
C ASP A 33 -4.42 -19.43 12.33
N LYS A 34 -4.99 -19.07 11.17
CA LYS A 34 -4.54 -19.54 9.85
C LYS A 34 -3.37 -18.74 9.30
N LEU A 35 -2.93 -17.68 10.00
CA LEU A 35 -1.81 -16.86 9.54
C LEU A 35 -0.52 -17.70 9.62
N PRO A 36 0.21 -17.89 8.50
CA PRO A 36 1.46 -18.61 8.53
C PRO A 36 2.45 -18.00 9.52
N SER A 37 3.14 -18.83 10.29
CA SER A 37 4.03 -18.35 11.35
C SER A 37 5.16 -17.45 10.84
N TYR A 38 5.59 -17.60 9.58
CA TYR A 38 6.60 -16.70 9.00
C TYR A 38 6.05 -15.28 8.82
N LEU A 39 4.79 -15.11 8.39
CA LEU A 39 4.18 -13.79 8.25
C LEU A 39 3.94 -13.15 9.62
N ALA A 40 3.45 -13.93 10.59
CA ALA A 40 3.29 -13.44 11.96
C ALA A 40 4.64 -12.92 12.53
N LYS A 41 5.72 -13.69 12.35
CA LYS A 41 7.07 -13.28 12.76
C LYS A 41 7.55 -12.04 12.02
N SER A 42 7.32 -11.95 10.71
CA SER A 42 7.69 -10.78 9.92
C SER A 42 6.94 -9.52 10.36
N ILE A 43 5.64 -9.61 10.63
CA ILE A 43 4.84 -8.48 11.16
C ILE A 43 5.41 -8.03 12.51
N LEU A 44 5.69 -8.96 13.43
CA LEU A 44 6.28 -8.64 14.72
C LEU A 44 7.68 -8.01 14.59
N PHE A 45 8.51 -8.52 13.67
CA PHE A 45 9.83 -7.96 13.38
C PHE A 45 9.75 -6.50 12.92
N HIS A 46 8.81 -6.18 12.02
CA HIS A 46 8.61 -4.81 11.56
C HIS A 46 8.00 -3.91 12.64
N TRP A 47 7.08 -4.43 13.45
CA TRP A 47 6.45 -3.71 14.56
C TRP A 47 7.48 -3.29 15.61
N GLN A 48 8.35 -4.21 16.04
CA GLN A 48 9.40 -3.93 17.03
C GLN A 48 10.38 -2.85 16.61
N ARG A 49 10.48 -2.58 15.30
CA ARG A 49 11.42 -1.61 14.71
C ARG A 49 10.73 -0.33 14.24
N ASP A 50 9.43 -0.20 14.46
CA ASP A 50 8.61 0.91 13.96
C ASP A 50 8.69 1.07 12.42
N THR A 51 8.76 -0.08 11.72
CA THR A 51 8.92 -0.13 10.24
C THR A 51 7.71 -0.72 9.54
N LEU A 52 6.56 -0.82 10.22
CA LEU A 52 5.31 -1.26 9.58
C LEU A 52 4.82 -0.25 8.54
N GLU A 53 5.08 1.04 8.76
CA GLU A 53 4.77 2.13 7.83
C GLU A 53 5.81 2.27 6.70
N SER A 54 6.57 1.22 6.41
CA SER A 54 7.53 1.16 5.30
C SER A 54 6.97 0.38 4.12
N GLU A 55 7.62 0.48 2.95
CA GLU A 55 7.24 -0.29 1.76
C GLU A 55 7.21 -1.80 2.03
N ASP A 56 8.23 -2.32 2.72
CA ASP A 56 8.33 -3.73 3.09
C ASP A 56 7.27 -4.11 4.14
N GLY A 57 7.07 -3.26 5.15
CA GLY A 57 6.07 -3.48 6.20
C GLY A 57 4.65 -3.57 5.65
N ILE A 58 4.26 -2.62 4.80
CA ILE A 58 2.97 -2.61 4.12
C ILE A 58 2.82 -3.82 3.21
N SER A 59 3.87 -4.20 2.48
CA SER A 59 3.84 -5.38 1.60
C SER A 59 3.52 -6.65 2.40
N ILE A 60 4.14 -6.82 3.57
CA ILE A 60 3.90 -7.96 4.47
C ILE A 60 2.48 -7.93 5.04
N LEU A 61 1.97 -6.75 5.42
CA LEU A 61 0.60 -6.59 5.93
C LEU A 61 -0.45 -6.93 4.85
N ILE A 62 -0.22 -6.51 3.60
CA ILE A 62 -1.10 -6.87 2.48
C ILE A 62 -1.07 -8.37 2.23
N GLU A 63 0.12 -8.99 2.21
CA GLU A 63 0.24 -10.45 2.02
C GLU A 63 -0.49 -11.23 3.12
N ALA A 64 -0.31 -10.81 4.38
CA ALA A 64 -0.99 -11.41 5.51
C ALA A 64 -2.52 -11.31 5.39
N LEU A 65 -3.03 -10.11 5.09
CA LEU A 65 -4.47 -9.89 4.95
C LEU A 65 -5.03 -10.63 3.74
N ALA A 66 -4.29 -10.71 2.63
CA ALA A 66 -4.72 -11.44 1.44
C ALA A 66 -4.81 -12.94 1.66
N LYS A 67 -3.98 -13.50 2.56
CA LYS A 67 -4.06 -14.91 2.95
C LYS A 67 -5.22 -15.22 3.89
N LEU A 68 -5.50 -14.34 4.84
CA LEU A 68 -6.58 -14.53 5.80
C LEU A 68 -7.95 -14.20 5.20
N GLU A 69 -8.04 -13.03 4.57
CA GLU A 69 -9.29 -12.40 4.18
C GLU A 69 -9.11 -11.73 2.80
N PRO A 70 -9.01 -12.52 1.71
CA PRO A 70 -8.72 -11.99 0.38
C PRO A 70 -9.74 -10.91 -0.06
N SER A 71 -11.00 -11.06 0.32
CA SER A 71 -12.05 -10.06 0.06
C SER A 71 -11.79 -8.74 0.79
N LYS A 72 -11.37 -8.78 2.07
CA LYS A 72 -11.01 -7.57 2.82
C LYS A 72 -9.77 -6.91 2.25
N ALA A 73 -8.75 -7.71 1.90
CA ALA A 73 -7.54 -7.20 1.26
C ALA A 73 -7.86 -6.43 -0.03
N GLN A 74 -8.68 -7.00 -0.92
CA GLN A 74 -9.10 -6.31 -2.14
C GLN A 74 -9.87 -5.02 -1.84
N SER A 75 -10.76 -5.04 -0.85
CA SER A 75 -11.52 -3.86 -0.43
C SER A 75 -10.59 -2.74 0.05
N THR A 76 -9.64 -3.06 0.93
CA THR A 76 -8.65 -2.10 1.44
C THR A 76 -7.76 -1.57 0.32
N LEU A 77 -7.31 -2.43 -0.60
CA LEU A 77 -6.51 -1.99 -1.75
C LEU A 77 -7.30 -1.04 -2.67
N LYS A 78 -8.59 -1.28 -2.89
CA LYS A 78 -9.46 -0.39 -3.66
C LYS A 78 -9.70 0.95 -2.96
N GLU A 79 -9.95 0.95 -1.65
CA GLU A 79 -10.13 2.16 -0.84
C GLU A 79 -8.93 3.13 -0.97
N PHE A 80 -7.73 2.58 -1.10
CA PHE A 80 -6.49 3.35 -1.24
C PHE A 80 -6.08 3.57 -2.71
N GLY A 81 -6.93 3.24 -3.68
CA GLY A 81 -6.71 3.46 -5.12
C GLY A 81 -5.63 2.56 -5.74
N LEU A 82 -5.30 1.44 -5.08
CA LEU A 82 -4.19 0.55 -5.45
C LEU A 82 -4.55 -0.44 -6.56
N MET A 83 -5.84 -0.67 -6.78
CA MET A 83 -6.33 -1.48 -7.89
C MET A 83 -6.73 -0.65 -9.13
N GLU A 84 -6.94 0.66 -9.00
CA GLU A 84 -7.43 1.52 -10.11
C GLU A 84 -6.32 2.32 -10.82
N ARG A 85 -5.15 2.50 -10.19
CA ARG A 85 -4.06 3.30 -10.76
C ARG A 85 -3.22 2.62 -11.86
N ALA A 86 -3.77 1.62 -12.53
CA ALA A 86 -3.19 1.10 -13.78
C ALA A 86 -3.56 1.97 -15.01
N GLU A 87 -4.57 2.84 -14.92
CA GLU A 87 -5.16 3.49 -16.11
C GLU A 87 -4.98 5.02 -16.22
N ARG A 88 -4.25 5.70 -15.33
CA ARG A 88 -4.15 7.18 -15.35
C ARG A 88 -2.75 7.79 -15.48
N THR A 89 -1.71 7.03 -15.78
CA THR A 89 -0.38 7.61 -16.07
C THR A 89 -0.11 7.87 -17.56
N SER A 90 -1.08 7.63 -18.47
CA SER A 90 -0.92 7.90 -19.91
C SER A 90 -1.42 9.27 -20.38
N SER A 91 -1.93 10.14 -19.51
CA SER A 91 -2.36 11.50 -19.90
C SER A 91 -2.03 12.55 -18.84
N ILE A 92 -0.75 12.81 -18.61
CA ILE A 92 -0.28 14.17 -18.34
C ILE A 92 0.76 14.47 -19.42
N LYS A 93 0.28 14.71 -20.64
CA LYS A 93 1.07 15.45 -21.62
C LYS A 93 1.09 16.90 -21.15
N GLU A 94 2.31 17.35 -20.88
CA GLU A 94 2.82 18.72 -20.87
C GLU A 94 1.76 19.82 -21.05
N SER A 95 1.55 20.61 -19.99
CA SER A 95 0.91 21.92 -20.13
C SER A 95 2.00 22.96 -20.43
N PRO A 96 1.75 23.91 -21.35
CA PRO A 96 2.78 24.75 -21.95
C PRO A 96 3.14 25.92 -21.03
N PHE A 97 4.41 26.05 -20.68
CA PHE A 97 4.99 27.32 -20.23
C PHE A 97 5.84 27.87 -21.38
N THR A 98 5.20 28.61 -22.29
CA THR A 98 5.89 29.64 -23.06
C THR A 98 5.55 30.96 -22.42
N GLU A 99 6.36 31.35 -21.43
CA GLU A 99 6.38 32.71 -20.94
C GLU A 99 7.10 33.55 -21.99
N ASN A 100 6.30 34.36 -22.66
CA ASN A 100 6.73 35.33 -23.65
C ASN A 100 7.07 36.61 -22.88
N GLU A 101 8.33 36.82 -22.49
CA GLU A 101 8.82 38.15 -22.11
C GLU A 101 9.74 38.69 -23.21
N VAL A 102 9.09 39.51 -24.03
CA VAL A 102 9.63 40.66 -24.73
C VAL A 102 10.46 41.50 -23.76
N PHE A 103 11.75 41.71 -24.02
CA PHE A 103 12.42 42.98 -23.68
C PHE A 103 13.64 43.20 -24.60
N GLN A 104 13.46 44.18 -25.49
CA GLN A 104 14.42 45.13 -26.09
C GLN A 104 15.65 44.57 -26.85
#